data_AF-A0A2W6WXF3-F1
#
_entry.id   AF-A0A2W6WXF3-F1
#
_cell.length_a   1.000
_cell.length_b   1.000
_cell.length_c   1.000
_cell.angle_alpha   90.00
_cell.angle_beta   90.00
_cell.angle_gamma   90.00
#
_symmetry.space_group_name_H-M   'P 1'
#
loop_
_entity.id
_entity.type
_entity.pdbx_description
1 polymer ?
#
loop_
_entity_poly.entity_id
_entity_poly.type
_entity_poly.pdbx_seq_one_letter_code
_entity_poly.pdbx_strand_id
1 'polypeptide(L)'
;MSATGYRSIAYFLPVALHARLKAAWWSTRDEPEGAPSLAGLVEVAIGREADRLEQLYNSGDPFPPAPAKARGISRTAAQRQGEWLRGEWERRRQAQTPPADADD
;
A
#
# COMPACT_ATOMS: atom_id res chain seq x y z
N MET A 1 -6.04 -22.99 20.61
CA MET A 1 -4.79 -22.20 20.73
C MET A 1 -4.93 -20.98 19.83
N SER A 2 -5.09 -19.79 20.40
CA SER A 2 -5.05 -18.55 19.60
C SER A 2 -3.59 -18.32 19.22
N ALA A 3 -3.29 -18.13 17.94
CA ALA A 3 -1.93 -17.83 17.47
C ALA A 3 -1.52 -16.44 17.98
N THR A 4 -1.00 -16.38 19.19
CA THR A 4 -0.51 -15.15 19.82
C THR A 4 0.65 -14.60 19.01
N GLY A 5 0.42 -13.50 18.28
CA GLY A 5 1.46 -12.72 17.60
C GLY A 5 1.13 -12.33 16.15
N TYR A 6 0.28 -13.09 15.46
CA TYR A 6 -0.09 -12.81 14.07
C TYR A 6 -1.46 -12.16 13.98
N ARG A 7 -1.57 -11.09 13.16
CA ARG A 7 -2.83 -10.44 12.81
C ARG A 7 -2.85 -10.12 11.32
N SER A 8 -4.04 -10.07 10.73
CA SER A 8 -4.18 -9.59 9.36
C SER A 8 -3.83 -8.10 9.30
N ILE A 9 -2.93 -7.74 8.39
CA ILE A 9 -2.55 -6.35 8.07
C ILE A 9 -2.64 -6.19 6.56
N ALA A 10 -3.35 -5.17 6.11
CA ALA A 10 -3.53 -4.88 4.70
C ALA A 10 -2.80 -3.59 4.30
N TYR A 11 -2.03 -3.66 3.22
CA TYR A 11 -1.40 -2.52 2.57
C TYR A 11 -1.92 -2.41 1.14
N PHE A 12 -2.06 -1.18 0.64
CA PHE A 12 -2.33 -0.95 -0.78
C PHE A 12 -1.01 -0.89 -1.54
N LEU A 13 -0.77 -1.89 -2.39
CA LEU A 13 0.44 -2.01 -3.20
C LEU A 13 0.11 -1.93 -4.70
N PRO A 14 1.06 -1.52 -5.56
CA PRO A 14 0.88 -1.64 -7.00
C PRO A 14 0.59 -3.09 -7.40
N VAL A 15 -0.48 -3.30 -8.18
CA VAL A 15 -0.94 -4.64 -8.60
C VAL A 15 0.18 -5.41 -9.31
N ALA A 16 0.92 -4.75 -10.20
CA ALA A 16 2.03 -5.36 -10.93
C ALA A 16 3.16 -5.83 -10.00
N LEU A 17 3.43 -5.10 -8.91
CA LEU A 17 4.43 -5.51 -7.91
C LEU A 17 3.97 -6.77 -7.18
N HIS A 18 2.73 -6.79 -6.70
CA HIS A 18 2.17 -7.95 -6.02
C HIS A 18 2.13 -9.19 -6.93
N ALA A 19 1.75 -9.03 -8.20
CA ALA A 19 1.75 -10.12 -9.17
C ALA A 19 3.14 -10.71 -9.38
N ARG A 20 4.17 -9.85 -9.54
CA ARG A 20 5.57 -10.28 -9.66
C ARG A 20 6.07 -11.01 -8.41
N LEU A 21 5.75 -10.50 -7.22
CA LEU A 21 6.14 -11.13 -5.96
C LEU A 21 5.52 -12.52 -5.80
N LYS A 22 4.22 -12.65 -6.09
CA LYS A 22 3.51 -13.92 -6.04
C LYS A 22 4.08 -14.93 -7.05
N ALA A 23 4.41 -14.48 -8.26
CA ALA A 23 5.04 -15.32 -9.27
C ALA A 23 6.42 -15.81 -8.82
N ALA A 24 7.26 -14.91 -8.29
CA ALA A 24 8.58 -15.26 -7.76
C ALA A 24 8.47 -16.30 -6.65
N TRP A 25 7.61 -16.07 -5.65
CA TRP A 25 7.34 -17.06 -4.60
C TRP A 25 6.91 -18.42 -5.17
N TRP A 26 5.96 -18.43 -6.09
CA TRP A 26 5.45 -19.67 -6.67
C TRP A 26 6.55 -20.47 -7.38
N SER A 27 7.48 -19.78 -8.04
CA SER A 27 8.59 -20.41 -8.74
C SER A 27 9.71 -20.89 -7.83
N THR A 28 9.84 -20.36 -6.61
CA THR A 28 10.96 -20.68 -5.70
C THR A 28 10.52 -21.34 -4.39
N ARG A 29 9.23 -21.67 -4.22
CA ARG A 29 8.69 -22.16 -2.93
C ARG A 29 9.27 -23.52 -2.48
N ASP A 30 9.76 -24.32 -3.41
CA ASP A 30 10.28 -25.67 -3.16
C ASP A 30 11.82 -25.68 -3.10
N GLU A 31 12.46 -24.52 -3.31
CA GLU A 31 13.91 -24.36 -3.15
C GLU A 31 14.31 -24.39 -1.66
N PRO A 32 15.55 -24.77 -1.31
CA PRO A 32 15.99 -24.83 0.09
C PRO A 32 15.85 -23.50 0.87
N GLU A 33 16.00 -22.36 0.17
CA GLU A 33 15.82 -21.01 0.72
C GLU A 33 14.43 -20.43 0.43
N GLY A 34 13.54 -21.23 -0.16
CA GLY A 34 12.19 -20.85 -0.52
C GLY A 34 11.32 -20.54 0.70
N ALA A 35 10.57 -19.44 0.64
CA ALA A 35 9.60 -19.15 1.69
C ALA A 35 8.41 -20.12 1.62
N PRO A 36 7.99 -20.73 2.75
CA PRO A 36 6.92 -21.75 2.77
C PRO A 36 5.54 -21.19 2.43
N SER A 37 5.36 -19.86 2.43
CA SER A 37 4.14 -19.19 2.02
C SER A 37 4.42 -17.79 1.49
N LEU A 38 3.48 -17.21 0.74
CA LEU A 38 3.57 -15.81 0.32
C LEU A 38 3.64 -14.85 1.51
N ALA A 39 2.93 -15.16 2.60
CA ALA A 39 3.00 -14.39 3.84
C ALA A 39 4.40 -14.46 4.46
N GLY A 40 5.03 -15.64 4.48
CA GLY A 40 6.41 -15.81 4.94
C GLY A 40 7.42 -15.06 4.07
N LEU A 41 7.21 -15.00 2.76
CA LEU A 41 8.05 -14.17 1.87
C LEU A 41 7.91 -12.68 2.21
N VAL A 42 6.69 -12.22 2.45
CA VAL A 42 6.41 -10.83 2.83
C VAL A 42 7.01 -10.50 4.20
N GLU A 43 6.92 -11.41 5.17
CA GLU A 43 7.52 -11.29 6.50
C GLU A 43 9.04 -11.11 6.40
N VAL A 44 9.74 -11.97 5.65
CA VAL A 44 11.19 -11.86 5.43
C VAL A 44 11.54 -10.54 4.73
N ALA A 45 10.76 -10.13 3.73
CA ALA A 45 11.01 -8.88 3.02
C ALA A 45 10.83 -7.64 3.92
N ILE A 46 9.79 -7.62 4.76
CA ILE A 46 9.54 -6.52 5.71
C ILE A 46 10.59 -6.52 6.82
N GLY A 47 10.95 -7.69 7.37
CA GLY A 47 11.98 -7.82 8.39
C GLY A 47 13.34 -7.31 7.91
N ARG A 48 13.78 -7.71 6.72
CA ARG A 48 15.03 -7.21 6.11
C ARG A 48 15.06 -5.70 5.98
N GLU A 49 13.95 -5.07 5.61
CA GLU A 49 13.87 -3.62 5.51
C GLU A 49 13.88 -2.94 6.89
N ALA A 50 13.21 -3.53 7.89
CA ALA A 50 13.27 -3.06 9.27
C ALA A 50 14.71 -3.11 9.81
N ASP A 51 15.38 -4.26 9.71
CA ASP A 51 16.77 -4.44 10.12
C ASP A 51 17.70 -3.42 9.43
N ARG A 52 17.51 -3.21 8.12
CA ARG A 52 18.28 -2.24 7.34
C ARG A 52 18.08 -0.82 7.88
N LEU A 53 16.86 -0.41 8.19
CA LEU A 53 16.56 0.91 8.71
C LEU A 53 17.08 1.11 10.14
N GLU A 54 16.99 0.08 10.98
CA GLU A 54 17.51 0.08 12.35
C GLU A 54 19.04 0.21 12.35
N GLN A 55 19.73 -0.54 11.48
CA GLN A 55 21.18 -0.42 11.29
C GLN A 55 21.59 0.97 10.80
N LEU A 56 20.86 1.53 9.83
CA LEU A 56 21.22 2.82 9.22
C LEU A 56 20.90 4.02 10.10
N TYR A 57 19.81 3.97 10.87
CA TYR A 57 19.25 5.15 11.52
C TYR A 57 19.02 5.01 13.02
N ASN A 58 19.27 3.83 13.61
CA ASN A 58 19.07 3.60 15.03
C ASN A 58 20.15 2.70 15.65
N SER A 59 21.39 2.76 15.14
CA SER A 59 22.55 2.02 15.66
C SER A 59 22.38 0.49 15.70
N GLY A 60 21.44 -0.05 14.93
CA GLY A 60 21.09 -1.47 14.95
C GLY A 60 20.08 -1.85 16.04
N ASP A 61 19.63 -0.91 16.86
CA ASP A 61 18.59 -1.15 17.86
C ASP A 61 17.19 -1.01 17.23
N PRO A 62 16.17 -1.72 17.74
CA PRO A 62 14.79 -1.52 17.31
C PRO A 62 14.26 -0.12 17.58
N PHE A 63 13.43 0.41 16.66
CA PHE A 63 12.76 1.69 16.87
C PHE A 63 11.70 1.60 17.99
N PRO A 64 11.47 2.70 18.74
CA PRO A 64 10.33 2.76 19.67
C PRO A 64 9.00 2.67 18.91
N PRO A 65 7.91 2.20 19.55
CA PRO A 65 6.60 2.09 18.92
C PRO A 65 6.14 3.42 18.30
N ALA A 66 5.61 3.34 17.07
CA ALA A 66 5.05 4.50 16.41
C ALA A 66 3.86 5.09 17.19
N PRO A 67 3.69 6.42 17.25
CA PRO A 67 2.50 7.03 17.83
C PRO A 67 1.22 6.53 17.16
N ALA A 68 0.11 6.44 17.90
CA ALA A 68 -1.18 5.92 17.38
C ALA A 68 -1.70 6.66 16.12
N LYS A 69 -1.32 7.93 15.94
CA LYS A 69 -1.68 8.76 14.80
C LYS A 69 -0.72 8.67 13.60
N ALA A 70 0.31 7.82 13.67
CA ALA A 70 1.27 7.65 12.59
C ALA A 70 0.56 7.12 11.34
N ARG A 71 0.34 8.00 10.37
CA ARG A 71 -0.19 7.67 9.04
C ARG A 71 0.65 8.41 8.00
N GLY A 72 1.16 7.68 7.02
CA GLY A 72 1.81 8.30 5.87
C GLY A 72 0.78 8.99 4.97
N ILE A 73 1.12 10.17 4.44
CA ILE A 73 0.38 10.77 3.33
C ILE A 73 1.00 10.21 2.04
N SER A 74 0.31 9.29 1.37
CA SER A 74 0.71 8.90 0.02
C SER A 74 0.40 10.07 -0.92
N ARG A 75 1.44 10.79 -1.38
CA ARG A 75 1.28 11.91 -2.33
C ARG A 75 0.54 11.47 -3.59
N THR A 76 0.80 10.26 -4.07
CA THR A 76 0.10 9.67 -5.22
C THR A 76 -1.37 9.39 -4.93
N ALA A 77 -1.70 8.90 -3.73
CA ALA A 77 -3.10 8.71 -3.33
C ALA A 77 -3.83 10.06 -3.18
N ALA A 78 -3.17 11.07 -2.59
CA ALA A 78 -3.69 12.43 -2.47
C ALA A 78 -3.92 13.07 -3.85
N GLN A 79 -3.02 12.85 -4.81
CA GLN A 79 -3.18 13.32 -6.19
C GLN A 79 -4.38 12.68 -6.88
N ARG A 80 -4.53 11.34 -6.79
CA ARG A 80 -5.69 10.63 -7.36
C ARG A 80 -7.01 11.09 -6.75
N GLN A 81 -7.04 11.34 -5.44
CA GLN A 81 -8.22 11.93 -4.79
C GLN A 81 -8.51 13.34 -5.33
N GLY A 82 -7.49 14.16 -5.55
CA GLY A 82 -7.65 15.50 -6.13
C GLY A 82 -8.12 15.47 -7.59
N GLU A 83 -7.64 14.54 -8.41
CA GLU A 83 -8.13 14.30 -9.78
C GLU A 83 -9.59 13.84 -9.79
N TRP A 84 -9.94 12.87 -8.93
CA TRP A 84 -11.31 12.39 -8.82
C TRP A 84 -12.27 13.50 -8.40
N LEU A 85 -11.91 14.29 -7.39
CA LEU A 85 -12.70 15.44 -6.94
C LEU A 85 -12.89 16.45 -8.07
N ARG A 86 -11.82 16.83 -8.80
CA ARG A 86 -11.93 17.74 -9.95
C ARG A 86 -12.91 17.23 -11.01
N GLY A 87 -12.82 15.95 -11.38
CA GLY A 87 -13.76 15.36 -12.33
C GLY A 87 -15.20 15.28 -11.80
N GLU A 88 -15.40 15.16 -10.48
CA GLU A 88 -16.73 15.27 -9.87
C GLU A 88 -17.27 16.71 -9.96
N TRP A 89 -16.46 17.72 -9.66
CA TRP A 89 -16.83 19.13 -9.76
C TRP A 89 -17.14 19.57 -11.18
N GLU A 90 -16.36 19.10 -12.17
CA GLU A 90 -16.60 19.37 -13.60
C GLU A 90 -17.92 18.78 -14.07
N ARG A 91 -18.22 17.53 -13.69
CA ARG A 91 -19.52 16.89 -14.01
C ARG A 91 -20.70 17.62 -13.38
N ARG A 92 -20.59 18.05 -12.12
CA ARG A 92 -21.63 18.83 -11.45
C ARG A 92 -21.86 20.18 -12.12
N ARG A 93 -20.81 20.82 -12.64
CA ARG A 93 -20.90 22.11 -13.35
C ARG A 93 -21.59 21.96 -14.71
N GLN A 94 -21.24 20.92 -15.47
CA GLN A 94 -21.89 20.61 -16.76
C GLN A 94 -23.38 20.30 -16.57
N ALA A 95 -23.74 19.54 -15.53
CA ALA A 95 -25.13 19.22 -15.21
C ALA A 95 -25.96 20.44 -14.74
N GLN A 96 -25.31 21.53 -14.30
CA GLN A 96 -25.95 22.77 -13.87
C GLN A 96 -25.98 23.84 -14.96
N THR A 97 -25.39 23.59 -16.13
CA THR A 97 -25.47 24.52 -17.27
C THR A 97 -26.82 24.32 -17.94
N PRO A 98 -27.76 25.28 -17.88
CA PRO A 98 -29.05 25.16 -18.57
C PRO A 98 -28.80 25.06 -20.08
N PRO A 99 -29.66 24.37 -20.86
CA PRO A 99 -29.58 24.44 -22.31
C PRO A 99 -29.69 25.92 -22.72
N ALA A 100 -28.65 26.41 -23.39
CA ALA A 100 -28.77 27.61 -24.20
C ALA A 100 -29.69 27.22 -25.35
N ASP A 101 -30.95 27.62 -25.23
CA ASP A 101 -31.93 27.91 -26.29
C ASP A 101 -33.33 27.79 -25.68
N ALA A 102 -33.77 28.89 -25.08
CA ALA A 102 -35.16 29.17 -24.77
C ALA A 102 -35.44 30.57 -25.32
N ASP A 103 -35.56 30.65 -26.65
CA ASP A 103 -36.16 31.70 -27.49
C ASP A 103 -36.25 31.01 -28.87
N ASP A 104 -37.38 30.88 -29.58
CA ASP A 104 -38.58 31.71 -29.76
C ASP A 104 -39.73 30.81 -30.28
#